data_AF-A0A3S5F7K0-F1
#
_entry.id   AF-A0A3S5F7K0-F1
#
_cell.length_a   1.000
_cell.length_b   1.000
_cell.length_c   1.000
_cell.angle_alpha   90.00
_cell.angle_beta   90.00
_cell.angle_gamma   90.00
#
_symmetry.space_group_name_H-M   'P 1'
#
loop_
_entity.id
_entity.type
_entity.pdbx_description
1 polymer ?
#
loop_
_entity_poly.entity_id
_entity_poly.type
_entity_poly.pdbx_seq_one_letter_code
_entity_poly.pdbx_strand_id
1 'polypeptide(L)'
;MVEVQQATGGSVIALMEVPRESISAYGAAAIETVEGQDGYVKVTGLVEKPAPEEAPSNFAVIGRYVLSSKVFEVLENTAPGRGNEIQLTDALQTLAVGTGEGEGVYGVVFKGRRFDTGDKLSYLKANVILASEREDLGPELREWLKEFADKNC
;
A
#
# COMPACT_ATOMS: atom_id res chain seq x y z
N MET A 1 -9.06 9.07 4.19
CA MET A 1 -9.10 8.70 2.75
C MET A 1 -10.38 9.18 2.09
N VAL A 2 -11.56 8.76 2.56
CA VAL A 2 -12.85 9.22 1.98
C VAL A 2 -12.99 10.75 2.04
N GLU A 3 -12.69 11.37 3.18
CA GLU A 3 -12.72 12.84 3.33
C GLU A 3 -11.75 13.53 2.36
N VAL A 4 -10.54 12.98 2.20
CA VAL A 4 -9.55 13.50 1.23
C VAL A 4 -10.11 13.41 -0.19
N GLN A 5 -10.76 12.29 -0.54
CA GLN A 5 -11.32 12.12 -1.87
C GLN A 5 -12.46 13.11 -2.13
N GLN A 6 -13.32 13.35 -1.14
CA GLN A 6 -14.38 14.35 -1.23
C GLN A 6 -13.83 15.77 -1.41
N ALA A 7 -12.70 16.09 -0.76
CA ALA A 7 -12.06 17.39 -0.86
C ALA A 7 -11.31 17.60 -2.19
N THR A 8 -10.70 16.56 -2.74
CA THR A 8 -9.83 16.68 -3.92
C THR A 8 -10.48 16.25 -5.23
N GLY A 9 -11.56 15.47 -5.19
CA GLY A 9 -12.26 14.94 -6.36
C GLY A 9 -11.52 13.84 -7.15
N GLY A 10 -10.20 13.72 -6.98
CA GLY A 10 -9.36 12.70 -7.61
C GLY A 10 -9.45 11.32 -6.94
N SER A 11 -8.45 10.47 -7.18
CA SER A 11 -8.33 9.18 -6.50
C SER A 11 -7.45 9.27 -5.26
N VAL A 12 -7.72 8.45 -4.25
CA VAL A 12 -6.94 8.38 -3.02
C VAL A 12 -6.49 6.96 -2.74
N ILE A 13 -5.20 6.78 -2.50
CA ILE A 13 -4.58 5.49 -2.17
C ILE A 13 -3.96 5.53 -0.78
N ALA A 14 -3.99 4.40 -0.09
CA ALA A 14 -3.24 4.27 1.15
C ALA A 14 -1.77 3.93 0.83
N LEU A 15 -0.86 4.63 1.49
CA LEU A 15 0.58 4.43 1.38
C LEU A 15 1.15 3.95 2.71
N MET A 16 2.24 3.21 2.66
CA MET A 16 3.03 2.84 3.83
C MET A 16 4.50 2.88 3.46
N GLU A 17 5.32 3.45 4.35
CA GLU A 17 6.76 3.36 4.20
C GLU A 17 7.21 1.93 4.53
N VAL A 18 7.97 1.32 3.62
CA VAL A 18 8.52 -0.04 3.79
C VAL A 18 10.04 -0.02 3.68
N PRO A 19 10.75 -1.02 4.24
CA PRO A 19 12.17 -1.21 3.95
C PRO A 19 12.42 -1.27 2.44
N ARG A 20 13.50 -0.65 1.97
CA ARG A 20 13.77 -0.47 0.54
C ARG A 20 13.83 -1.80 -0.20
N GLU A 21 14.40 -2.82 0.41
CA GLU A 21 14.49 -4.19 -0.10
C GLU A 21 13.14 -4.89 -0.26
N SER A 22 12.10 -4.41 0.43
CA SER A 22 10.75 -4.97 0.35
C SER A 22 9.89 -4.29 -0.73
N ILE A 23 10.34 -3.17 -1.31
CA ILE A 23 9.52 -2.35 -2.22
C ILE A 23 9.10 -3.09 -3.49
N SER A 24 9.91 -4.04 -3.96
CA SER A 24 9.66 -4.80 -5.20
C SER A 24 8.44 -5.72 -5.14
N ALA A 25 7.85 -5.90 -3.96
CA ALA A 25 6.58 -6.61 -3.81
C ALA A 25 5.35 -5.71 -4.08
N TYR A 26 5.53 -4.40 -4.22
CA TYR A 26 4.45 -3.41 -4.22
C TYR A 26 4.55 -2.40 -5.37
N GLY A 27 3.44 -1.69 -5.65
CA GLY A 27 3.50 -0.43 -6.38
C GLY A 27 4.22 0.64 -5.54
N ALA A 28 5.21 1.31 -6.10
CA ALA A 28 5.98 2.35 -5.44
C ALA A 28 5.54 3.75 -5.88
N ALA A 29 5.26 4.64 -4.93
CA ALA A 29 4.72 5.96 -5.20
C ALA A 29 5.75 7.08 -4.99
N ALA A 30 6.01 7.91 -5.99
CA ALA A 30 6.61 9.22 -5.80
C ALA A 30 5.56 10.17 -5.21
N ILE A 31 5.94 10.94 -4.19
CA ILE A 31 5.00 11.83 -3.49
C ILE A 31 5.58 13.23 -3.31
N GLU A 32 4.67 14.21 -3.25
CA GLU A 32 4.95 15.59 -2.88
C GLU A 32 3.98 16.02 -1.78
N THR A 33 4.48 16.81 -0.84
CA THR A 33 3.64 17.44 0.19
C THR A 33 2.74 18.50 -0.44
N VAL A 34 1.48 18.56 0.01
CA VAL A 34 0.55 19.60 -0.43
C VAL A 34 0.61 20.74 0.57
N GLU A 35 1.06 21.93 0.13
CA GLU A 35 1.18 23.08 1.02
C GLU A 35 -0.15 23.44 1.69
N GLY A 36 -0.10 23.66 3.00
CA GLY A 36 -1.28 24.03 3.79
C GLY A 36 -2.30 22.92 4.03
N GLN A 37 -2.00 21.67 3.66
CA GLN A 37 -2.88 20.51 3.88
C GLN A 37 -2.16 19.44 4.69
N ASP A 38 -2.61 19.26 5.93
CA ASP A 38 -2.15 18.14 6.78
C ASP A 38 -2.99 16.90 6.53
N GLY A 39 -2.34 15.74 6.40
CA GLY A 39 -2.99 14.43 6.41
C GLY A 39 -3.05 13.69 5.07
N TYR A 40 -2.63 14.31 3.96
CA TYR A 40 -2.43 13.62 2.68
C TYR A 40 -1.31 14.25 1.85
N VAL A 41 -0.82 13.49 0.87
CA VAL A 41 0.24 13.88 -0.07
C VAL A 41 -0.28 13.77 -1.49
N LYS A 42 0.31 14.51 -2.43
CA LYS A 42 0.04 14.32 -3.86
C LYS A 42 0.96 13.22 -4.38
N VAL A 43 0.40 12.29 -5.16
CA VAL A 43 1.19 11.27 -5.85
C VAL A 43 1.55 11.82 -7.22
N THR A 44 2.85 11.86 -7.52
CA THR A 44 3.38 12.40 -8.79
C THR A 44 3.91 11.31 -9.72
N GLY A 45 4.05 10.09 -9.21
CA GLY A 45 4.54 8.94 -9.95
C GLY A 45 4.18 7.65 -9.26
N LEU A 46 3.93 6.60 -10.05
CA LEU A 46 3.61 5.25 -9.62
C LEU A 46 4.29 4.25 -10.56
N VAL A 47 4.96 3.27 -9.97
CA VAL A 47 5.63 2.18 -10.72
C VAL A 47 5.26 0.85 -10.08
N GLU A 48 4.79 -0.12 -10.86
CA GLU A 48 4.42 -1.45 -10.38
C GLU A 48 5.65 -2.32 -10.12
N LYS A 49 5.87 -2.72 -8.85
CA LYS A 49 6.89 -3.69 -8.43
C LYS A 49 8.29 -3.40 -9.00
N PRO A 50 8.81 -2.16 -8.88
CA PRO A 50 10.12 -1.81 -9.41
C PRO A 50 11.23 -2.61 -8.73
N ALA A 51 12.39 -2.72 -9.39
CA ALA A 51 13.60 -3.12 -8.67
C ALA A 51 13.89 -2.10 -7.54
N PRO A 52 14.52 -2.50 -6.42
CA PRO A 52 14.77 -1.57 -5.31
C PRO A 52 15.58 -0.35 -5.74
N GLU A 53 16.50 -0.47 -6.69
CA GLU A 53 17.30 0.62 -7.25
C GLU A 53 16.51 1.56 -8.17
N GLU A 54 15.44 1.07 -8.80
CA GLU A 54 14.59 1.83 -9.74
C GLU A 54 13.38 2.47 -9.05
N ALA A 55 13.09 2.10 -7.80
CA ALA A 55 11.92 2.58 -7.09
C ALA A 55 12.02 4.10 -6.82
N PRO A 56 10.99 4.91 -7.17
CA PRO A 56 11.04 6.36 -6.99
C PRO A 56 11.07 6.79 -5.51
N SER A 57 10.61 5.91 -4.60
CA SER A 57 10.63 6.12 -3.16
C SER A 57 10.52 4.77 -2.43
N ASN A 58 10.35 4.79 -1.11
CA ASN A 58 10.01 3.64 -0.27
C ASN A 58 8.52 3.63 0.17
N PHE A 59 7.66 4.45 -0.44
CA PHE A 59 6.23 4.45 -0.19
C PHE A 59 5.52 3.40 -1.04
N ALA A 60 5.11 2.31 -0.40
CA ALA A 60 4.35 1.23 -1.01
C ALA A 60 2.84 1.53 -0.99
N VAL A 61 2.15 1.22 -2.10
CA VAL A 61 0.68 1.25 -2.18
C VAL A 61 0.10 0.06 -1.42
N ILE A 62 -0.70 0.33 -0.39
CA ILE A 62 -1.23 -0.70 0.51
C ILE A 62 -2.72 -0.98 0.30
N GLY A 63 -3.09 -1.54 -0.84
CA GLY A 63 -4.32 -2.33 -1.04
C GLY A 63 -5.64 -1.70 -0.58
N ARG A 64 -5.71 -0.36 -0.50
CA ARG A 64 -6.89 0.42 -0.12
C ARG A 64 -6.95 1.61 -1.05
N TYR A 65 -8.11 1.78 -1.67
CA TYR A 65 -8.32 2.72 -2.76
C TYR A 65 -9.70 3.35 -2.60
N VAL A 66 -9.78 4.66 -2.79
CA VAL A 66 -11.03 5.39 -3.06
C VAL A 66 -10.82 6.03 -4.42
N LEU A 67 -11.40 5.42 -5.45
CA LEU A 67 -11.09 5.76 -6.84
C LEU A 67 -12.14 6.70 -7.42
N SER A 68 -11.67 7.72 -8.14
CA SER A 68 -12.52 8.47 -9.07
C SER A 68 -13.08 7.53 -10.13
N SER A 69 -14.32 7.76 -10.57
CA SER A 69 -14.94 6.96 -11.65
C SER A 69 -14.18 7.05 -12.97
N LYS A 70 -13.35 8.09 -13.17
CA LYS A 70 -12.46 8.24 -14.32
C LYS A 70 -11.54 7.02 -14.51
N VAL A 71 -11.24 6.29 -13.43
CA VAL A 71 -10.40 5.09 -13.48
C VAL A 71 -10.93 4.01 -14.44
N PHE A 72 -12.25 3.90 -14.62
CA PHE A 72 -12.82 2.88 -15.51
C PHE A 72 -12.47 3.14 -16.98
N GLU A 73 -12.55 4.40 -17.42
CA GLU A 73 -12.14 4.82 -18.77
C GLU A 73 -10.65 4.61 -18.99
N VAL A 74 -9.83 4.93 -17.99
CA VAL A 74 -8.38 4.72 -18.06
C VAL A 74 -8.05 3.22 -18.12
N LEU A 75 -8.68 2.40 -17.28
CA LEU A 75 -8.46 0.94 -17.26
C LEU A 75 -8.85 0.27 -18.58
N GLU A 76 -9.94 0.70 -19.22
CA GLU A 76 -10.36 0.18 -20.53
C GLU A 76 -9.28 0.35 -21.60
N ASN A 77 -8.47 1.41 -21.49
CA ASN A 77 -7.40 1.74 -22.43
C ASN A 77 -5.99 1.36 -21.91
N THR A 78 -5.89 0.78 -20.71
CA THR A 78 -4.61 0.40 -20.10
C THR A 78 -4.10 -0.88 -20.74
N ALA A 79 -2.94 -0.81 -21.38
CA ALA A 79 -2.28 -1.97 -21.97
C ALA A 79 -1.75 -2.93 -20.87
N PRO A 80 -1.56 -4.23 -21.18
CA PRO A 80 -0.89 -5.15 -20.27
C PRO A 80 0.52 -4.67 -19.92
N GLY A 81 0.82 -4.62 -18.63
CA GLY A 81 2.11 -4.22 -18.08
C GLY A 81 2.88 -5.41 -17.53
N ARG A 82 3.35 -5.29 -16.27
CA ARG A 82 4.13 -6.33 -15.61
C ARG A 82 3.34 -7.64 -15.52
N GLY A 83 3.99 -8.74 -15.87
CA GLY A 83 3.37 -10.07 -15.86
C GLY A 83 2.34 -10.30 -16.96
N ASN A 84 2.26 -9.41 -17.97
CA ASN A 84 1.24 -9.44 -19.02
C ASN A 84 -0.20 -9.31 -18.45
N GLU A 85 -0.33 -8.52 -17.37
CA GLU A 85 -1.59 -8.21 -16.70
C GLU A 85 -1.93 -6.73 -16.85
N ILE A 86 -3.22 -6.39 -16.86
CA ILE A 86 -3.67 -5.00 -16.78
C ILE A 86 -3.54 -4.53 -15.34
N GLN A 87 -2.56 -3.66 -15.06
CA GLN A 87 -2.24 -3.23 -13.70
C GLN A 87 -3.02 -1.97 -13.32
N LEU A 88 -3.65 -2.00 -12.15
CA LEU A 88 -4.28 -0.80 -11.58
C LEU A 88 -3.25 0.31 -11.30
N THR A 89 -2.01 -0.06 -10.96
CA THR A 89 -0.92 0.89 -10.73
C THR A 89 -0.61 1.72 -11.99
N ASP A 90 -0.67 1.11 -13.18
CA ASP A 90 -0.42 1.80 -14.44
C ASP A 90 -1.56 2.78 -14.77
N ALA A 91 -2.82 2.38 -14.53
CA ALA A 91 -3.96 3.28 -14.67
C ALA A 91 -3.91 4.46 -13.68
N LEU A 92 -3.52 4.19 -12.43
CA LEU A 92 -3.32 5.25 -11.42
C LEU A 92 -2.17 6.19 -11.81
N GLN A 93 -1.12 5.69 -12.45
CA GLN A 93 -0.05 6.53 -12.99
C GLN A 93 -0.59 7.50 -14.05
N THR A 94 -1.42 7.02 -14.98
CA THR A 94 -2.09 7.89 -15.96
C THR A 94 -2.95 8.95 -15.27
N LEU A 95 -3.74 8.55 -14.27
CA LEU A 95 -4.56 9.49 -13.50
C LEU A 95 -3.72 10.52 -12.73
N ALA A 96 -2.56 10.11 -12.18
CA ALA A 96 -1.71 10.97 -11.37
C ALA A 96 -1.13 12.15 -12.17
N VAL A 97 -0.88 11.96 -13.46
CA VAL A 97 -0.34 13.00 -14.37
C VAL A 97 -1.43 13.78 -15.12
N GLY A 98 -2.69 13.37 -15.01
CA GLY A 98 -3.84 14.06 -15.59
C GLY A 98 -4.19 15.38 -14.88
N THR A 99 -4.94 16.25 -15.57
CA THR A 99 -5.31 17.60 -15.06
C THR A 99 -6.81 17.93 -15.16
N GLY A 100 -7.62 16.99 -15.65
CA GLY A 100 -9.06 17.11 -15.79
C GLY A 100 -9.87 16.75 -14.54
N GLU A 101 -11.19 16.79 -14.67
CA GLU A 101 -12.09 16.36 -13.60
C GLU A 101 -11.92 14.86 -13.30
N GLY A 102 -11.80 14.53 -12.01
CA GLY A 102 -11.57 13.16 -11.57
C GLY A 102 -10.14 12.64 -11.80
N GLU A 103 -9.26 13.46 -12.38
CA GLU A 103 -7.82 13.22 -12.46
C GLU A 103 -7.12 13.59 -11.15
N GLY A 104 -5.88 13.17 -11.01
CA GLY A 104 -5.06 13.36 -9.82
C GLY A 104 -5.18 12.18 -8.85
N VAL A 105 -4.04 11.86 -8.23
CA VAL A 105 -3.94 10.81 -7.22
C VAL A 105 -3.30 11.38 -5.95
N TYR A 106 -3.87 11.03 -4.81
CA TYR A 106 -3.43 11.47 -3.50
C TYR A 106 -3.14 10.28 -2.60
N GLY A 107 -2.17 10.41 -1.72
CA GLY A 107 -1.75 9.37 -0.78
C GLY A 107 -2.14 9.73 0.65
N VAL A 108 -2.64 8.76 1.42
CA VAL A 108 -2.69 8.86 2.88
C VAL A 108 -1.67 7.89 3.45
N VAL A 109 -0.67 8.41 4.17
CA VAL A 109 0.39 7.59 4.78
C VAL A 109 -0.15 6.94 6.06
N PHE A 110 -0.37 5.63 6.00
CA PHE A 110 -0.85 4.82 7.09
C PHE A 110 0.29 4.49 8.07
N LYS A 111 0.09 4.84 9.35
CA LYS A 111 1.07 4.61 10.42
C LYS A 111 0.75 3.39 11.31
N GLY A 112 -0.31 2.65 11.00
CA GLY A 112 -0.69 1.45 11.76
C GLY A 112 0.09 0.20 11.35
N ARG A 113 -0.23 -0.93 11.97
CA ARG A 113 0.34 -2.23 11.59
C ARG A 113 -0.39 -2.79 10.37
N ARG A 114 0.37 -3.20 9.37
CA ARG A 114 -0.10 -3.99 8.24
C ARG A 114 0.45 -5.41 8.37
N PHE A 115 -0.42 -6.39 8.15
CA PHE A 115 -0.03 -7.78 7.97
C PHE A 115 -0.30 -8.17 6.52
N ASP A 116 0.75 -8.60 5.81
CA ASP A 116 0.58 -9.19 4.49
C ASP A 116 0.23 -10.67 4.64
N THR A 117 -1.00 -11.04 4.32
CA THR A 117 -1.47 -12.43 4.40
C THR A 117 -1.35 -13.16 3.06
N GLY A 118 -0.81 -12.53 2.02
CA GLY A 118 -0.50 -13.18 0.74
C GLY A 118 0.79 -13.99 0.79
N ASP A 119 1.74 -13.59 1.63
CA ASP A 119 2.94 -14.37 1.93
C ASP A 119 2.68 -15.38 3.07
N LYS A 120 3.11 -16.64 2.87
CA LYS A 120 2.84 -17.75 3.81
C LYS A 120 3.49 -17.54 5.17
N LEU A 121 4.73 -17.04 5.21
CA LEU A 121 5.44 -16.81 6.45
C LEU A 121 4.84 -15.61 7.20
N SER A 122 4.54 -14.53 6.48
CA SER A 122 3.90 -13.33 7.02
C SER A 122 2.50 -13.61 7.56
N TYR A 123 1.73 -14.48 6.91
CA TYR A 123 0.47 -15.00 7.41
C TYR A 123 0.62 -15.70 8.78
N LEU A 124 1.60 -16.59 8.94
CA LEU A 124 1.84 -17.27 10.21
C LEU A 124 2.26 -16.29 11.31
N LYS A 125 3.17 -15.36 10.99
CA LYS A 125 3.58 -14.29 11.92
C LYS A 125 2.40 -13.45 12.37
N ALA A 126 1.51 -13.08 11.45
CA ALA A 126 0.32 -12.30 11.76
C ALA A 126 -0.59 -13.03 12.76
N ASN A 127 -0.82 -14.33 12.55
CA ASN A 127 -1.61 -15.15 13.49
C ASN A 127 -0.99 -15.18 14.88
N VAL A 128 0.33 -15.43 14.97
CA VAL A 128 1.04 -15.46 16.25
C VAL A 128 0.93 -14.12 16.98
N ILE A 129 1.18 -13.01 16.28
CA ILE A 129 1.12 -11.66 16.87
C ILE A 129 -0.30 -11.38 17.38
N LEU A 130 -1.31 -11.54 16.54
CA LEU A 130 -2.70 -11.24 16.92
C LEU A 130 -3.20 -12.15 18.05
N ALA A 131 -2.85 -13.44 18.03
CA ALA A 131 -3.21 -14.36 19.10
C ALA A 131 -2.48 -14.01 20.41
N SER A 132 -1.21 -13.56 20.35
CA SER A 132 -0.44 -13.18 21.53
C SER A 132 -0.97 -11.92 22.23
N GLU A 133 -1.72 -11.09 21.51
CA GLU A 133 -2.31 -9.84 22.03
C GLU A 133 -3.70 -10.02 22.65
N ARG A 134 -4.34 -11.17 22.40
CA ARG A 134 -5.65 -11.48 22.97
C ARG A 134 -5.53 -11.74 24.47
N GLU A 135 -6.46 -11.19 25.24
CA GLU A 135 -6.48 -11.38 26.70
C GLU A 135 -6.74 -12.84 27.09
N ASP A 136 -7.51 -13.58 26.30
CA ASP A 136 -7.91 -14.97 26.57
C ASP A 136 -6.91 -16.04 26.08
N LEU A 137 -5.98 -15.68 25.19
CA LEU A 137 -5.00 -16.62 24.61
C LEU A 137 -3.55 -16.20 24.85
N GLY A 138 -3.29 -14.90 24.90
CA GLY A 138 -1.96 -14.30 24.85
C GLY A 138 -1.04 -14.68 26.01
N PRO A 139 -1.50 -14.76 27.28
CA PRO A 139 -0.66 -15.20 28.38
C PRO A 139 -0.08 -16.61 28.15
N GLU A 140 -0.92 -17.61 27.92
CA GLU A 140 -0.51 -19.01 27.72
C GLU A 140 0.30 -19.19 26.43
N LEU A 141 -0.12 -18.55 25.34
CA LEU A 141 0.58 -18.66 24.05
C LEU A 141 2.01 -18.13 24.12
N ARG A 142 2.24 -17.01 24.80
CA ARG A 142 3.59 -16.42 24.92
C ARG A 142 4.52 -17.28 25.76
N GLU A 143 4.01 -17.94 26.80
CA GLU A 143 4.78 -18.90 27.58
C GLU A 143 5.17 -20.11 26.73
N TRP A 144 4.19 -20.71 26.04
CA TRP A 144 4.44 -21.84 25.14
C TRP A 144 5.45 -21.52 24.03
N LEU A 145 5.38 -20.32 23.42
CA LEU A 145 6.32 -19.90 22.38
C LEU A 145 7.77 -19.82 22.86
N LYS A 146 8.00 -19.40 24.12
CA LYS A 146 9.35 -19.39 24.71
C LYS A 146 9.88 -20.81 24.85
N GLU A 147 9.07 -21.71 25.41
CA GLU A 147 9.47 -23.12 25.52
C GLU A 147 9.72 -23.78 24.16
N PHE A 148 8.89 -23.45 23.17
CA PHE A 148 9.06 -23.97 21.82
C PHE A 148 10.40 -23.51 21.21
N ALA A 149 10.74 -22.23 21.35
CA ALA A 149 12.01 -21.69 20.87
C ALA A 149 13.21 -22.34 21.59
N ASP A 150 13.18 -22.43 22.93
CA ASP A 150 14.26 -23.01 23.73
C ASP A 150 14.54 -24.48 23.38
N LYS A 151 13.52 -25.23 22.95
CA LYS A 151 13.64 -26.66 22.59
C LYS A 151 14.09 -26.89 21.14
N ASN A 152 13.97 -25.89 20.25
CA ASN A 152 14.09 -26.09 18.80
C ASN A 152 15.04 -25.10 18.10
N CYS A 153 15.69 -24.19 18.83
CA CYS A 153 16.67 -23.23 18.31
C CYS A 153 17.99 -23.37 19.09
#